data_AF-A0AA48HBK4-F1
#
_entry.id   AF-A0AA48HBK4-F1
#
_cell.length_a   1.000
_cell.length_b   1.000
_cell.length_c   1.000
_cell.angle_alpha   90.00
_cell.angle_beta   90.00
_cell.angle_gamma   90.00
#
_symmetry.space_group_name_H-M   'P 1'
#
loop_
_entity.id
_entity.type
_entity.pdbx_description
1 polymer ?
#
loop_
_entity_poly.entity_id
_entity_poly.type
_entity_poly.pdbx_seq_one_letter_code
_entity_poly.pdbx_strand_id
1 'polypeptide(L)'
;MTVDWVVLSAASVAMSIATAGVLTGGLDAMVSRLDAELRDQQMSDSFVRFTSAHFEPFYERGLATPEQALEAFDAINLMMNQEIIDWLEAGIAQLQAGQLTPEDMLYLTAMASVARQRNIIDAQILDQYFGVDGGTGSLESYL
;
A
#
# COMPACT_ATOMS: atom_id res chain seq x y z
N MET A 1 -18.18 -3.11 -31.26
CA MET A 1 -17.88 -2.08 -30.26
C MET A 1 -17.98 -2.74 -28.90
N THR A 2 -16.87 -3.17 -28.33
CA THR A 2 -16.77 -3.72 -26.97
C THR A 2 -16.02 -2.70 -26.14
N VAL A 3 -16.69 -1.58 -25.86
CA VAL A 3 -16.17 -0.54 -24.99
C VAL A 3 -16.50 -0.97 -23.56
N ASP A 4 -15.50 -1.62 -22.95
CA ASP A 4 -14.87 -1.10 -21.75
C ASP A 4 -15.60 -1.21 -20.40
N TRP A 5 -16.21 -2.37 -20.13
CA TRP A 5 -16.70 -2.67 -18.78
C TRP A 5 -15.59 -2.87 -17.75
N VAL A 6 -14.41 -3.39 -18.16
CA VAL A 6 -13.27 -3.64 -17.25
C VAL A 6 -12.63 -2.33 -16.80
N VAL A 7 -12.40 -1.38 -17.71
CA VAL A 7 -11.83 -0.06 -17.35
C VAL A 7 -12.79 0.76 -16.49
N LEU A 8 -14.11 0.65 -16.72
CA LEU A 8 -15.11 1.31 -15.88
C LEU A 8 -15.08 0.77 -14.44
N SER A 9 -14.98 -0.54 -14.26
CA SER A 9 -14.84 -1.14 -12.93
C SER A 9 -13.50 -0.78 -12.27
N ALA A 10 -12.39 -0.83 -13.01
CA ALA A 10 -11.07 -0.46 -12.51
C ALA A 10 -11.01 0.99 -12.03
N ALA A 11 -11.53 1.92 -12.84
CA ALA A 11 -11.63 3.34 -12.47
C ALA A 11 -12.46 3.56 -11.21
N SER A 12 -13.54 2.79 -11.00
CA SER A 12 -14.35 2.89 -9.78
C SER A 12 -13.62 2.36 -8.54
N VAL A 13 -12.80 1.31 -8.70
CA VAL A 13 -12.00 0.73 -7.62
C VAL A 13 -10.84 1.65 -7.25
N ALA A 14 -10.11 2.19 -8.23
CA ALA A 14 -9.06 3.19 -8.04
C ALA A 14 -9.60 4.47 -7.35
N MET A 15 -10.75 4.99 -7.81
CA MET A 15 -11.38 6.13 -7.13
C MET A 15 -11.81 5.82 -5.70
N SER A 16 -12.19 4.57 -5.39
CA SER A 16 -12.55 4.16 -4.03
C SER A 16 -11.33 4.13 -3.11
N ILE A 17 -10.19 3.65 -3.60
CA ILE A 17 -8.90 3.65 -2.88
C ILE A 17 -8.46 5.09 -2.59
N ALA A 18 -8.46 5.95 -3.62
CA ALA A 18 -8.11 7.36 -3.48
C ALA A 18 -9.07 8.12 -2.53
N THR A 19 -10.38 7.84 -2.58
CA THR A 19 -11.36 8.49 -1.69
C THR A 19 -11.16 8.11 -0.22
N ALA A 20 -10.74 6.87 0.07
CA ALA A 20 -10.38 6.47 1.42
C ALA A 20 -9.16 7.25 1.93
N GLY A 21 -8.16 7.50 1.07
CA GLY A 21 -6.97 8.27 1.41
C GLY A 21 -7.23 9.76 1.66
N VAL A 22 -8.06 10.40 0.83
CA VAL A 22 -8.35 11.85 0.94
C VAL A 22 -9.19 12.21 2.17
N LEU A 23 -10.07 11.30 2.65
CA LEU A 23 -10.92 11.56 3.81
C LEU A 23 -10.13 11.62 5.14
N THR A 24 -8.88 11.19 5.16
CA THR A 24 -7.99 11.17 6.34
C THR A 24 -6.94 12.29 6.38
N GLY A 25 -6.72 13.02 5.27
CA GLY A 25 -5.64 13.98 5.07
C GLY A 25 -5.77 15.34 5.77
N GLY A 26 -6.06 15.36 7.08
CA GLY A 26 -6.08 16.57 7.91
C GLY A 26 -5.14 16.46 9.09
N LEU A 27 -3.81 16.49 8.89
CA LEU A 27 -2.84 16.22 9.95
C LEU A 27 -1.61 17.15 9.94
N ASP A 28 -1.74 18.30 10.59
CA ASP A 28 -0.63 19.20 11.00
C ASP A 28 0.20 18.62 12.18
N ALA A 29 0.14 17.31 12.43
CA ALA A 29 0.63 16.65 13.66
C ALA A 29 1.62 15.48 13.47
N MET A 30 2.03 15.17 12.23
CA MET A 30 2.72 13.91 11.90
C MET A 30 4.19 13.81 12.35
N VAL A 31 4.95 14.92 12.34
CA VAL A 31 6.40 14.89 12.62
C VAL A 31 6.72 14.47 14.07
N SER A 32 5.88 14.85 15.05
CA SER A 32 6.08 14.46 16.46
C SER A 32 5.62 13.03 16.76
N ARG A 33 4.80 12.41 15.89
CA ARG A 33 4.29 11.04 16.10
C ARG A 33 5.30 9.98 15.65
N LEU A 34 6.04 10.24 14.57
CA LEU A 34 7.13 9.37 14.08
C LEU A 34 8.16 9.00 15.18
N ASP A 35 8.63 9.99 15.93
CA ASP A 35 9.60 9.79 17.04
C ASP A 35 8.96 9.13 18.27
N ALA A 36 7.68 9.38 18.52
CA ALA A 36 6.96 8.78 19.65
C ALA A 36 6.65 7.30 19.40
N GLU A 37 6.33 6.95 18.16
CA GLU A 37 6.00 5.60 17.72
C GLU A 37 7.26 4.71 17.69
N LEU A 38 8.43 5.26 17.35
CA LEU A 38 9.75 4.62 17.56
C LEU A 38 10.02 4.23 19.02
N ARG A 39 9.43 4.95 19.97
CA ARG A 39 9.63 4.73 21.40
C ARG A 39 8.62 3.74 22.00
N ASP A 40 7.40 3.71 21.46
CA ASP A 40 6.33 2.78 21.87
C ASP A 40 6.54 1.35 21.32
N GLN A 41 7.40 1.21 20.31
CA GLN A 41 7.85 -0.05 19.67
C GLN A 41 8.45 -1.13 20.59
N GLN A 42 8.70 -0.84 21.87
CA GLN A 42 9.24 -1.82 22.84
C GLN A 42 8.16 -2.62 23.59
N MET A 43 6.87 -2.28 23.53
CA MET A 43 5.88 -2.82 24.49
C MET A 43 4.76 -3.72 23.96
N SER A 44 4.63 -4.03 22.66
CA SER A 44 3.46 -4.77 22.16
C SER A 44 3.77 -5.91 21.19
N ASP A 45 3.28 -7.11 21.54
CA ASP A 45 3.60 -8.44 21.00
C ASP A 45 2.74 -8.87 19.78
N SER A 46 2.20 -7.92 19.02
CA SER A 46 1.52 -8.19 17.74
C SER A 46 1.34 -6.91 16.92
N PHE A 47 2.40 -6.10 16.79
CA PHE A 47 2.34 -4.83 16.05
C PHE A 47 3.00 -4.96 14.68
N VAL A 48 2.19 -4.81 13.64
CA VAL A 48 2.64 -4.51 12.28
C VAL A 48 3.35 -3.14 12.32
N ARG A 49 4.57 -3.08 11.82
CA ARG A 49 5.46 -1.91 11.86
C ARG A 49 5.61 -1.30 10.48
N PHE A 50 5.63 0.03 10.42
CA PHE A 50 5.97 0.70 9.18
C PHE A 50 7.40 0.31 8.75
N THR A 51 7.54 -0.22 7.54
CA THR A 51 8.83 -0.57 6.96
C THR A 51 9.07 0.30 5.73
N SER A 52 9.81 1.39 5.95
CA SER A 52 10.09 2.39 4.92
C SER A 52 10.76 1.82 3.66
N ALA A 53 11.58 0.77 3.83
CA ALA A 53 12.25 0.09 2.73
C ALA A 53 11.28 -0.48 1.67
N HIS A 54 10.06 -0.87 2.05
CA HIS A 54 9.07 -1.35 1.08
C HIS A 54 8.63 -0.27 0.08
N PHE A 55 8.88 1.00 0.39
CA PHE A 55 8.45 2.15 -0.39
C PHE A 55 9.61 2.87 -1.09
N GLU A 56 10.85 2.38 -0.96
CA GLU A 56 12.03 2.94 -1.63
C GLU A 56 11.82 3.22 -3.13
N PRO A 57 11.21 2.31 -3.92
CA PRO A 57 10.98 2.57 -5.35
C PRO A 57 10.14 3.81 -5.64
N PHE A 58 9.26 4.20 -4.72
CA PHE A 58 8.44 5.40 -4.83
C PHE A 58 9.20 6.66 -4.43
N TYR A 59 10.03 6.57 -3.39
CA TYR A 59 10.86 7.68 -2.93
C TYR A 59 11.91 8.06 -3.97
N GLU A 60 12.59 7.08 -4.55
CA GLU A 60 13.64 7.28 -5.56
C GLU A 60 13.12 7.99 -6.82
N ARG A 61 11.85 7.75 -7.15
CA ARG A 61 11.17 8.35 -8.31
C ARG A 61 10.42 9.64 -7.98
N GLY A 62 10.41 10.06 -6.71
CA GLY A 62 9.65 11.22 -6.24
C GLY A 62 8.13 11.07 -6.37
N LEU A 63 7.63 9.83 -6.37
CA LEU A 63 6.20 9.49 -6.49
C LEU A 63 5.48 9.50 -5.14
N ALA A 64 6.23 9.33 -4.06
CA ALA A 64 5.72 9.44 -2.70
C ALA A 64 6.78 10.05 -1.78
N THR A 65 6.34 10.66 -0.69
CA THR A 65 7.20 11.02 0.45
C THR A 65 7.08 9.97 1.56
N PRO A 66 8.05 9.91 2.48
CA PRO A 66 7.96 9.01 3.65
C PRO A 66 6.68 9.21 4.47
N GLU A 67 6.18 10.45 4.55
CA GLU A 67 4.95 10.78 5.26
C GLU A 67 3.72 10.17 4.57
N GLN A 68 3.65 10.26 3.24
CA GLN A 68 2.55 9.68 2.47
C GLN A 68 2.56 8.15 2.55
N ALA A 69 3.73 7.53 2.55
CA ALA A 69 3.87 6.09 2.72
C ALA A 69 3.45 5.63 4.13
N LEU A 70 3.79 6.40 5.16
CA LEU A 70 3.35 6.13 6.53
C LEU A 70 1.83 6.28 6.68
N GLU A 71 1.24 7.34 6.12
CA GLU A 71 -0.21 7.55 6.17
C GLU A 71 -0.95 6.40 5.48
N ALA A 72 -0.48 5.98 4.30
CA ALA A 72 -1.01 4.80 3.61
C ALA A 72 -0.88 3.55 4.49
N PHE A 73 0.29 3.32 5.09
CA PHE A 73 0.49 2.18 5.98
C PHE A 73 -0.45 2.17 7.19
N ASP A 74 -0.60 3.30 7.88
CA ASP A 74 -1.46 3.43 9.06
C ASP A 74 -2.93 3.19 8.71
N ALA A 75 -3.39 3.76 7.60
CA ALA A 75 -4.75 3.54 7.10
C ALA A 75 -5.02 2.06 6.84
N ILE A 76 -4.09 1.36 6.18
CA ILE A 76 -4.23 -0.06 5.89
C ILE A 76 -4.08 -0.93 7.14
N ASN A 77 -3.24 -0.54 8.09
CA ASN A 77 -3.12 -1.26 9.36
C ASN A 77 -4.39 -1.19 10.22
N LEU A 78 -5.34 -0.30 9.92
CA LEU A 78 -6.66 -0.31 10.57
C LEU A 78 -7.66 -1.26 9.89
N MET A 79 -7.37 -1.75 8.69
CA MET A 79 -8.26 -2.62 7.92
C MET A 79 -8.27 -4.06 8.45
N MET A 80 -9.37 -4.76 8.19
CA MET A 80 -9.49 -6.19 8.47
C MET A 80 -8.67 -7.00 7.48
N ASN A 81 -8.22 -8.18 7.92
CA ASN A 81 -7.43 -9.08 7.08
C ASN A 81 -8.15 -9.47 5.78
N GLN A 82 -9.46 -9.73 5.84
CA GLN A 82 -10.25 -10.08 4.65
C GLN A 82 -10.31 -8.93 3.65
N GLU A 83 -10.48 -7.69 4.13
CA GLU A 83 -10.49 -6.51 3.26
C GLU A 83 -9.15 -6.36 2.56
N ILE A 84 -8.03 -6.51 3.28
CA ILE A 84 -6.68 -6.45 2.70
C ILE A 84 -6.51 -7.51 1.60
N ILE A 85 -7.00 -8.75 1.80
CA ILE A 85 -6.95 -9.80 0.78
C ILE A 85 -7.76 -9.38 -0.46
N ASP A 86 -9.02 -8.97 -0.27
CA ASP A 86 -9.93 -8.63 -1.37
C ASP A 86 -9.37 -7.45 -2.21
N TRP A 87 -8.80 -6.45 -1.54
CA TRP A 87 -8.18 -5.30 -2.21
C TRP A 87 -6.87 -5.65 -2.91
N LEU A 88 -6.05 -6.54 -2.34
CA LEU A 88 -4.83 -7.01 -3.00
C LEU A 88 -5.15 -7.85 -4.24
N GLU A 89 -6.17 -8.71 -4.20
CA GLU A 89 -6.59 -9.49 -5.37
C GLU A 89 -7.06 -8.56 -6.51
N ALA A 90 -7.94 -7.60 -6.20
CA ALA A 90 -8.41 -6.61 -7.17
C ALA A 90 -7.28 -5.70 -7.68
N GLY A 91 -6.35 -5.31 -6.79
CA GLY A 91 -5.21 -4.48 -7.10
C GLY A 91 -4.20 -5.16 -8.02
N ILE A 92 -3.87 -6.43 -7.77
CA ILE A 92 -2.97 -7.21 -8.63
C ILE A 92 -3.56 -7.34 -10.04
N ALA A 93 -4.87 -7.59 -10.17
CA ALA A 93 -5.52 -7.65 -11.48
C ALA A 93 -5.40 -6.32 -12.24
N GLN A 94 -5.54 -5.18 -11.56
CA GLN A 94 -5.39 -3.87 -12.16
C GLN A 94 -3.94 -3.48 -12.45
N LEU A 95 -3.00 -3.92 -11.62
CA LEU A 95 -1.57 -3.77 -11.86
C LEU A 95 -1.17 -4.45 -13.17
N GLN A 96 -1.61 -5.70 -13.36
CA GLN A 96 -1.38 -6.44 -14.60
C GLN A 96 -2.03 -5.77 -15.81
N ALA A 97 -3.17 -5.11 -15.62
CA ALA A 97 -3.84 -4.33 -16.65
C ALA A 97 -3.15 -2.98 -16.95
N GLY A 98 -2.20 -2.54 -16.12
CA GLY A 98 -1.51 -1.24 -16.25
C GLY A 98 -2.44 -0.05 -16.03
N GLN A 99 -3.47 -0.20 -15.20
CA GLN A 99 -4.53 0.81 -14.99
C GLN A 99 -4.41 1.56 -13.65
N LEU A 100 -3.40 1.24 -12.85
CA LEU A 100 -3.19 1.84 -11.55
C LEU A 100 -2.43 3.15 -11.65
N THR A 101 -2.83 4.12 -10.81
CA THR A 101 -2.05 5.33 -10.61
C THR A 101 -0.88 5.09 -9.64
N PRO A 102 0.13 5.96 -9.61
CA PRO A 102 1.21 5.89 -8.61
C PRO A 102 0.70 5.88 -7.17
N GLU A 103 -0.39 6.60 -6.90
CA GLU A 103 -1.03 6.62 -5.59
C GLU A 103 -1.68 5.26 -5.27
N ASP A 104 -2.40 4.65 -6.20
CA ASP A 104 -2.96 3.29 -5.99
C ASP A 104 -1.86 2.26 -5.73
N MET A 105 -0.75 2.38 -6.47
CA MET A 105 0.43 1.52 -6.29
C MET A 105 1.07 1.72 -4.91
N LEU A 106 1.06 2.94 -4.37
CA LEU A 106 1.52 3.24 -3.01
C LEU A 106 0.64 2.52 -1.97
N TYR A 107 -0.69 2.61 -2.10
CA TYR A 107 -1.62 1.94 -1.19
C TYR A 107 -1.54 0.40 -1.29
N LEU A 108 -1.37 -0.15 -2.49
CA LEU A 108 -1.17 -1.60 -2.65
C LEU A 108 0.14 -2.07 -2.04
N THR A 109 1.20 -1.26 -2.12
CA THR A 109 2.48 -1.54 -1.46
C THR A 109 2.32 -1.52 0.07
N ALA A 110 1.52 -0.58 0.60
CA ALA A 110 1.16 -0.55 2.01
C ALA A 110 0.35 -1.80 2.43
N MET A 111 -0.62 -2.23 1.62
CA MET A 111 -1.36 -3.47 1.82
C MET A 111 -0.47 -4.71 1.80
N ALA A 112 0.46 -4.80 0.85
CA ALA A 112 1.41 -5.90 0.79
C ALA A 112 2.33 -5.92 2.02
N SER A 113 2.81 -4.76 2.47
CA SER A 113 3.61 -4.60 3.68
C SER A 113 2.88 -5.09 4.94
N VAL A 114 1.62 -4.71 5.10
CA VAL A 114 0.79 -5.14 6.24
C VAL A 114 0.45 -6.63 6.14
N ALA A 115 0.08 -7.11 4.95
CA ALA A 115 -0.25 -8.51 4.70
C ALA A 115 0.91 -9.46 5.00
N ARG A 116 2.14 -9.06 4.65
CA ARG A 116 3.38 -9.79 4.96
C ARG A 116 3.56 -9.92 6.47
N GLN A 117 3.48 -8.81 7.19
CA GLN A 117 3.74 -8.79 8.64
C GLN A 117 2.64 -9.50 9.45
N ARG A 118 1.40 -9.47 8.96
CA ARG A 118 0.30 -10.23 9.54
C ARG A 118 0.25 -11.69 9.11
N ASN A 119 1.13 -12.11 8.20
CA ASN A 119 1.20 -13.46 7.64
C ASN A 119 -0.16 -13.93 7.07
N ILE A 120 -0.83 -13.06 6.32
CA ILE A 120 -2.17 -13.32 5.75
C ILE A 120 -2.07 -13.89 4.33
N ILE A 121 -1.05 -13.48 3.58
CA ILE A 121 -0.76 -13.92 2.21
C ILE A 121 0.66 -14.48 2.17
N ASP A 122 0.89 -15.48 1.32
CA ASP A 122 2.21 -16.06 1.11
C ASP A 122 3.21 -14.98 0.69
N ALA A 123 4.33 -14.91 1.41
CA ALA A 123 5.42 -13.99 1.15
C ALA A 123 5.92 -14.08 -0.31
N GLN A 124 5.92 -15.26 -0.93
CA GLN A 124 6.35 -15.44 -2.31
C GLN A 124 5.46 -14.68 -3.30
N ILE A 125 4.15 -14.63 -3.04
CA ILE A 125 3.21 -13.86 -3.87
C ILE A 125 3.47 -12.37 -3.70
N LEU A 126 3.63 -11.92 -2.45
CA LEU A 126 3.87 -10.51 -2.16
C LEU A 126 5.19 -10.03 -2.75
N ASP A 127 6.23 -10.84 -2.70
CA ASP A 127 7.55 -10.50 -3.25
C ASP A 127 7.52 -10.49 -4.78
N GLN A 128 6.81 -11.42 -5.41
CA GLN A 128 6.64 -11.44 -6.87
C GLN A 128 5.99 -10.16 -7.40
N TYR A 129 4.96 -9.65 -6.71
CA TYR A 129 4.21 -8.50 -7.19
C TYR A 129 4.79 -7.17 -6.71
N PHE A 130 5.21 -7.08 -5.45
CA PHE A 130 5.50 -5.81 -4.78
C PHE A 130 6.96 -5.65 -4.32
N GLY A 131 7.77 -6.71 -4.32
CA GLY A 131 9.19 -6.59 -3.98
C GLY A 131 9.47 -6.25 -2.50
N VAL A 132 8.51 -6.48 -1.61
CA VAL A 132 8.55 -6.10 -0.18
C VAL A 132 9.58 -6.87 0.68
N ASP A 133 10.52 -7.60 0.07
CA ASP A 133 11.70 -8.17 0.73
C ASP A 133 13.02 -7.56 0.23
N GLY A 134 12.96 -6.39 -0.41
CA GLY A 134 14.11 -5.75 -1.05
C GLY A 134 14.49 -6.37 -2.39
N GLY A 135 13.54 -7.03 -3.05
CA GLY A 135 13.67 -7.55 -4.40
C GLY A 135 12.85 -6.73 -5.40
N THR A 136 13.10 -6.91 -6.70
CA THR A 136 12.31 -6.26 -7.76
C THR A 136 10.99 -6.99 -7.97
N GLY A 137 9.89 -6.42 -7.48
CA GLY A 137 8.53 -6.88 -7.78
C GLY A 137 8.03 -6.38 -9.13
N SER A 138 7.00 -7.02 -9.68
CA SER A 138 6.37 -6.59 -10.94
C SER A 138 5.94 -5.12 -10.93
N LEU A 139 5.54 -4.60 -9.78
CA LEU A 139 5.10 -3.22 -9.59
C LEU A 139 6.17 -2.20 -9.99
N GLU A 140 7.46 -2.48 -9.77
CA GLU A 140 8.54 -1.58 -10.18
C GLU A 140 8.59 -1.34 -11.69
N SER A 141 8.05 -2.26 -12.50
CA SER A 141 7.98 -2.10 -13.96
C SER A 141 6.91 -1.08 -14.39
N TYR A 142 6.01 -0.72 -13.47
CA TYR A 142 4.91 0.23 -13.67
C TYR A 142 5.17 1.59 -12.99
N LEU A 143 6.26 1.71 -12.21
CA LEU A 143 6.75 2.94 -11.57
C LEU A 143 7.77 3.66 -12.45
#